data_AF-A0AAV8ZU47-F1
#
_entry.id   AF-A0AAV8ZU47-F1
#
_cell.length_a   1.000
_cell.length_b   1.000
_cell.length_c   1.000
_cell.angle_alpha   90.00
_cell.angle_beta   90.00
_cell.angle_gamma   90.00
#
_symmetry.space_group_name_H-M   'P 1'
#
loop_
_entity.id
_entity.type
_entity.pdbx_description
1 polymer ?
#
loop_
_entity_poly.entity_id
_entity_poly.type
_entity_poly.pdbx_seq_one_letter_code
_entity_poly.pdbx_strand_id
1 'polypeptide(L)'
;MAGHKEPGNFSESCGPCNIPENVVLPVDIFLCLFPNALFEHIVYETNLYVTQASAHTGKSFIPTNVNEMKSFFALNIIMGIKRLPSYRDFWSAKLELRCLCLKRNAQNPFRLVIWKYPLE
;
A
#
# COMPACT_ATOMS: atom_id res chain seq x y z
N MET A 1 49.95 5.04 20.70
CA MET A 1 48.86 4.68 21.63
C MET A 1 47.61 5.43 21.16
N ALA A 2 46.77 4.77 20.37
CA ALA A 2 45.53 5.38 19.89
C ALA A 2 44.51 5.38 21.04
N GLY A 3 44.02 6.55 21.43
CA GLY A 3 43.06 6.70 22.52
C GLY A 3 41.75 5.99 22.19
N HIS A 4 41.35 5.06 23.05
CA HIS A 4 40.00 4.49 23.04
C HIS A 4 39.01 5.63 23.34
N LYS A 5 38.17 5.97 22.35
CA LYS A 5 37.03 6.87 22.57
C LYS A 5 35.93 6.03 23.20
N GLU A 6 35.66 6.26 24.49
CA GLU A 6 34.50 5.67 25.18
C GLU A 6 33.22 5.97 24.36
N PRO A 7 32.37 4.98 24.09
CA PRO A 7 31.13 5.20 23.35
C PRO A 7 30.25 6.18 24.14
N GLY A 8 29.78 7.23 23.47
CA GLY A 8 28.94 8.25 24.09
C GLY A 8 27.70 7.64 24.76
N ASN A 9 27.40 8.10 25.97
CA ASN A 9 26.30 7.59 26.78
C ASN A 9 24.95 7.85 26.07
N PHE A 10 24.25 6.79 25.62
CA PHE A 10 22.94 6.89 24.96
C PHE A 10 21.86 7.34 25.95
N SER A 11 21.80 8.65 26.19
CA SER A 11 20.91 9.27 27.21
C SER A 11 19.75 10.06 26.58
N GLU A 12 19.68 10.08 25.25
CA GLU A 12 18.64 10.79 24.52
C GLU A 12 17.31 10.03 24.58
N SER A 13 16.21 10.77 24.63
CA SER A 13 14.86 10.23 24.54
C SER A 13 14.73 9.45 23.23
N CYS A 14 14.64 8.12 23.32
CA CYS A 14 14.47 7.25 22.18
C CYS A 14 12.99 6.88 21.99
N GLY A 15 12.53 6.92 20.75
CA GLY A 15 11.16 6.54 20.39
C GLY A 15 10.45 7.57 19.52
N PRO A 16 9.28 7.20 18.99
CA PRO A 16 8.50 8.07 18.12
C PRO A 16 7.81 9.18 18.93
N CYS A 17 8.14 10.44 18.63
CA CYS A 17 7.63 11.60 19.38
C CYS A 17 6.24 12.08 18.92
N ASN A 18 5.76 11.62 17.76
CA ASN A 18 4.55 12.13 17.09
C ASN A 18 3.45 11.07 16.96
N ILE A 19 3.35 10.13 17.91
CA ILE A 19 2.25 9.16 17.94
C ILE A 19 1.17 9.68 18.88
N PRO A 20 -0.10 9.76 18.45
CA PRO A 20 -1.20 10.12 19.32
C PRO A 20 -1.31 9.14 20.50
N GLU A 21 -1.53 9.64 21.72
CA GLU A 21 -1.68 8.80 22.92
C GLU A 21 -2.92 7.89 22.86
N ASN A 22 -3.89 8.21 22.00
CA ASN A 22 -5.15 7.50 21.82
C ASN A 22 -5.11 6.40 20.74
N VAL A 23 -3.92 5.96 20.32
CA VAL A 23 -3.77 4.87 19.36
C VAL A 23 -4.02 3.52 20.02
N VAL A 24 -5.03 2.80 19.53
CA VAL A 24 -5.43 1.48 20.07
C VAL A 24 -5.14 0.36 19.07
N LEU A 25 -5.27 0.64 17.76
CA LEU A 25 -5.13 -0.37 16.72
C LEU A 25 -3.86 -0.16 15.89
N PRO A 26 -3.24 -1.24 15.38
CA PRO A 26 -2.09 -1.13 14.47
C PRO A 26 -2.35 -0.28 13.22
N VAL A 27 -3.61 -0.21 12.78
CA VAL A 27 -4.03 0.62 11.65
C VAL A 27 -3.89 2.11 11.96
N ASP A 28 -4.08 2.53 13.20
CA ASP A 28 -3.97 3.94 13.59
C ASP A 28 -2.52 4.41 13.52
N ILE A 29 -1.57 3.56 13.93
CA ILE A 29 -0.13 3.80 13.76
C ILE A 29 0.22 3.90 12.27
N PHE A 30 -0.30 2.98 11.45
CA PHE A 30 -0.08 3.01 10.01
C PHE A 30 -0.60 4.31 9.38
N LEU A 31 -1.77 4.78 9.80
CA LEU A 31 -2.36 6.03 9.32
C LEU A 31 -1.62 7.29 9.79
N CYS A 32 -0.76 7.19 10.82
CA CYS A 32 0.17 8.27 11.15
C CYS A 32 1.27 8.43 10.10
N LEU A 33 1.71 7.32 9.46
CA LEU A 33 2.69 7.34 8.39
C LEU A 33 2.06 7.62 7.02
N PHE A 34 0.84 7.10 6.80
CA PHE A 34 0.07 7.27 5.57
C PHE A 34 -1.26 7.97 5.89
N PRO A 35 -1.26 9.31 6.01
CA PRO A 35 -2.46 10.05 6.37
C PRO A 35 -3.52 9.98 5.27
N ASN A 36 -4.79 10.20 5.63
CA ASN A 36 -5.90 10.17 4.67
C ASN A 36 -5.71 11.15 3.50
N ALA A 37 -5.17 12.34 3.77
CA ALA A 37 -4.87 13.33 2.73
C ALA A 37 -3.89 12.79 1.66
N LEU A 38 -2.93 11.95 2.06
CA LEU A 38 -2.02 11.30 1.12
C LEU A 38 -2.77 10.28 0.26
N PHE A 39 -3.67 9.49 0.85
CA PHE A 39 -4.50 8.57 0.08
C PHE A 39 -5.41 9.29 -0.92
N GLU A 40 -6.02 10.41 -0.53
CA GLU A 40 -6.82 11.25 -1.41
C GLU A 40 -5.99 11.77 -2.59
N HIS A 41 -4.77 12.24 -2.32
CA HIS A 41 -3.85 12.69 -3.35
C HIS A 41 -3.46 11.57 -4.33
N ILE A 42 -3.12 10.38 -3.81
CA ILE A 42 -2.80 9.21 -4.63
C ILE A 42 -3.99 8.83 -5.53
N VAL A 43 -5.20 8.83 -4.97
CA VAL A 43 -6.43 8.52 -5.72
C VAL A 43 -6.67 9.55 -6.82
N TYR A 44 -6.51 10.83 -6.51
CA TYR A 44 -6.65 11.91 -7.47
C TYR A 44 -5.69 11.74 -8.65
N GLU A 45 -4.40 11.57 -8.38
CA GLU A 45 -3.37 11.39 -9.41
C GLU A 45 -3.60 10.12 -10.23
N THR A 46 -4.00 9.02 -9.58
CA THR A 46 -4.31 7.76 -10.27
C THR A 46 -5.47 7.92 -11.24
N ASN A 47 -6.55 8.58 -10.81
CA ASN A 47 -7.71 8.82 -11.67
C ASN A 47 -7.39 9.80 -12.80
N LEU A 48 -6.59 10.83 -12.53
CA LEU A 48 -6.12 11.77 -13.55
C LEU A 48 -5.31 11.06 -14.63
N TYR A 49 -4.33 10.25 -14.24
CA TYR A 49 -3.52 9.46 -15.17
C TYR A 49 -4.37 8.56 -16.07
N VAL A 50 -5.32 7.82 -15.49
CA VAL A 50 -6.17 6.93 -16.27
C VAL A 50 -7.08 7.72 -17.21
N THR A 51 -7.56 8.90 -16.80
CA THR A 51 -8.34 9.78 -17.68
C THR A 51 -7.53 10.20 -18.90
N GLN A 52 -6.27 10.60 -18.69
CA GLN A 52 -5.36 10.99 -19.76
C GLN A 52 -5.03 9.81 -20.68
N ALA A 53 -4.70 8.64 -20.13
CA ALA A 53 -4.40 7.44 -20.93
C ALA A 53 -5.64 6.93 -21.71
N SER A 54 -6.82 7.00 -21.09
CA SER A 54 -8.08 6.57 -21.70
C SER A 54 -8.53 7.50 -22.81
N ALA A 55 -8.26 8.80 -22.71
CA ALA A 55 -8.50 9.76 -23.80
C ALA A 55 -7.74 9.37 -25.09
N HIS A 56 -6.56 8.78 -24.96
CA HIS A 56 -5.77 8.30 -26.11
C HIS A 56 -6.20 6.91 -26.61
N THR A 57 -6.81 6.08 -25.75
CA THR A 57 -7.13 4.68 -26.09
C THR A 57 -8.62 4.41 -26.34
N GLY A 58 -9.51 5.35 -25.98
CA GLY A 58 -10.97 5.20 -26.06
C GLY A 58 -11.56 4.15 -25.11
N LYS A 59 -10.79 3.66 -24.13
CA LYS A 59 -11.24 2.61 -23.19
C LYS A 59 -12.00 3.24 -22.03
N SER A 60 -13.18 2.71 -21.73
CA SER A 60 -13.91 3.08 -20.51
C SER A 60 -13.16 2.60 -19.27
N PHE A 61 -13.02 3.46 -18.26
CA PHE A 61 -12.46 3.11 -16.96
C PHE A 61 -13.43 3.50 -15.83
N ILE A 62 -13.28 2.84 -14.68
CA ILE A 62 -14.03 3.15 -13.46
C ILE A 62 -13.08 3.89 -12.52
N PRO A 63 -13.41 5.10 -12.05
CA PRO A 63 -12.56 5.83 -11.13
C PRO A 63 -12.42 5.11 -9.80
N THR A 64 -11.21 5.14 -9.28
CA THR A 64 -10.79 4.59 -8.00
C THR A 64 -11.28 5.46 -6.84
N ASN A 65 -11.57 4.83 -5.70
CA ASN A 65 -11.81 5.52 -4.43
C ASN A 65 -10.73 5.25 -3.36
N VAL A 66 -10.74 6.02 -2.28
CA VAL A 66 -9.80 5.89 -1.15
C VAL A 66 -9.87 4.51 -0.48
N ASN A 67 -11.07 3.91 -0.36
CA ASN A 67 -11.23 2.60 0.28
C ASN A 67 -10.61 1.47 -0.54
N GLU A 68 -10.69 1.56 -1.86
CA GLU A 68 -10.05 0.64 -2.80
C GLU A 68 -8.53 0.83 -2.78
N MET A 69 -8.05 2.07 -2.75
CA MET A 69 -6.62 2.35 -2.63
C MET A 69 -6.06 1.83 -1.29
N LYS A 70 -6.77 2.01 -0.18
CA LYS A 70 -6.41 1.40 1.11
C LYS A 70 -6.41 -0.13 1.05
N SER A 71 -7.40 -0.73 0.38
CA SER A 71 -7.46 -2.17 0.16
C SER A 71 -6.27 -2.67 -0.67
N PHE A 72 -5.83 -1.88 -1.66
CA PHE A 72 -4.65 -2.18 -2.48
C PHE A 72 -3.37 -2.16 -1.64
N PHE A 73 -3.17 -1.15 -0.80
CA PHE A 73 -2.02 -1.10 0.12
C PHE A 73 -2.04 -2.27 1.11
N ALA A 74 -3.20 -2.57 1.70
CA ALA A 74 -3.36 -3.71 2.60
C ALA A 74 -2.96 -5.03 1.93
N LEU A 75 -3.31 -5.22 0.65
CA LEU A 75 -2.89 -6.39 -0.10
C LEU A 75 -1.38 -6.45 -0.33
N ASN A 76 -0.74 -5.33 -0.67
CA ASN A 76 0.71 -5.30 -0.81
C ASN A 76 1.44 -5.67 0.48
N ILE A 77 0.95 -5.20 1.63
CA ILE A 77 1.48 -5.57 2.95
C ILE A 77 1.30 -7.08 3.19
N ILE A 78 0.11 -7.63 2.92
CA ILE A 78 -0.18 -9.06 3.11
C ILE A 78 0.68 -9.93 2.18
N MET A 79 0.92 -9.50 0.94
CA MET A 79 1.83 -10.19 0.02
C MET A 79 3.28 -10.18 0.52
N GLY A 80 3.69 -9.12 1.21
CA GLY A 80 4.99 -9.06 1.88
C GLY A 80 5.12 -10.01 3.07
N ILE A 81 4.04 -10.20 3.84
CA ILE A 81 4.00 -11.06 5.02
C ILE A 81 3.90 -12.54 4.62
N LYS A 82 2.93 -12.89 3.77
CA LYS A 82 2.66 -14.27 3.36
C LYS A 82 3.40 -14.56 2.06
N ARG A 83 4.52 -15.28 2.12
CA ARG A 83 5.23 -15.70 0.89
C ARG A 83 4.54 -16.90 0.26
N LEU A 84 3.95 -16.69 -0.92
CA LEU A 84 3.44 -17.75 -1.79
C LEU A 84 4.47 -18.11 -2.87
N PRO A 85 4.47 -19.36 -3.37
CA PRO A 85 5.46 -19.84 -4.35
C PRO A 85 5.38 -19.10 -5.69
N SER A 86 4.22 -18.54 -6.04
CA SER A 86 4.06 -17.65 -7.20
C SER A 86 3.24 -16.42 -6.85
N TYR A 87 3.56 -15.29 -7.50
CA TYR A 87 2.72 -14.08 -7.45
C TYR A 87 1.29 -14.35 -7.91
N ARG A 88 1.10 -15.27 -8.87
CA ARG A 88 -0.23 -15.64 -9.38
C ARG A 88 -1.08 -16.35 -8.33
N ASP A 89 -0.46 -16.95 -7.32
CA ASP A 89 -1.15 -17.70 -6.29
C ASP A 89 -1.93 -16.80 -5.32
N PHE A 90 -1.52 -15.54 -5.15
CA PHE A 90 -2.31 -14.55 -4.40
C PHE A 90 -3.66 -14.27 -5.05
N TRP A 91 -3.74 -14.45 -6.37
CA TRP A 91 -4.95 -14.22 -7.17
C TRP A 91 -5.71 -15.52 -7.45
N SER A 92 -5.28 -16.64 -6.86
CA SER A 92 -5.86 -17.94 -7.08
C SER A 92 -7.19 -18.10 -6.33
N ALA A 93 -8.18 -18.66 -7.02
CA ALA A 93 -9.47 -19.01 -6.42
C ALA A 93 -9.41 -20.29 -5.55
N LYS A 94 -8.28 -21.00 -5.53
CA LYS A 94 -8.09 -22.25 -4.78
C LYS A 94 -8.19 -22.01 -3.28
N LEU A 95 -9.05 -22.76 -2.60
CA LEU A 95 -9.38 -22.59 -1.17
C LEU A 95 -8.14 -22.57 -0.26
N GLU A 96 -7.17 -23.43 -0.53
CA GLU A 96 -5.95 -23.56 0.29
C GLU A 96 -5.00 -22.36 0.18
N LEU A 97 -5.10 -21.60 -0.92
CA LEU A 97 -4.31 -20.38 -1.15
C LEU A 97 -5.08 -19.11 -0.75
N ARG A 98 -6.38 -19.23 -0.40
CA ARG A 98 -7.23 -18.07 -0.07
C ARG A 98 -6.75 -17.39 1.21
N CYS A 99 -6.57 -16.08 1.11
CA CYS A 99 -6.69 -15.18 2.25
C CYS A 99 -8.03 -14.44 2.11
N LEU A 100 -8.82 -14.33 3.18
CA LEU A 100 -10.21 -13.84 3.12
C LEU A 100 -10.33 -12.44 2.48
N CYS A 101 -9.29 -11.63 2.59
CA CYS A 101 -9.18 -10.27 2.04
C CYS A 101 -8.96 -10.18 0.51
N LEU A 102 -8.55 -11.27 -0.16
CA LEU A 102 -8.13 -11.23 -1.58
C LEU A 102 -9.28 -11.24 -2.59
N LYS A 103 -10.46 -11.78 -2.23
CA LYS A 103 -11.60 -11.89 -3.17
C LYS A 103 -12.11 -10.54 -3.66
N ARG A 104 -11.97 -9.47 -2.87
CA ARG A 104 -12.51 -8.14 -3.20
C ARG A 104 -11.70 -7.40 -4.26
N ASN A 105 -10.42 -7.76 -4.46
CA ASN A 105 -9.52 -7.04 -5.36
C ASN A 105 -9.19 -7.81 -6.64
N ALA A 106 -9.36 -9.14 -6.65
CA ALA A 106 -9.13 -9.97 -7.85
C ALA A 106 -10.08 -9.64 -9.02
N GLN A 107 -11.22 -8.98 -8.74
CA GLN A 107 -12.19 -8.50 -9.72
C GLN A 107 -12.10 -6.98 -9.96
N ASN A 108 -11.12 -6.32 -9.34
CA ASN A 108 -11.04 -4.87 -9.31
C ASN A 108 -10.23 -4.35 -10.52
N PRO A 109 -10.71 -3.33 -11.26
CA PRO A 109 -10.03 -2.71 -12.40
C PRO A 109 -8.59 -2.24 -12.18
N PHE A 110 -8.04 -2.23 -10.96
CA PHE A 110 -6.63 -1.87 -10.70
C PHE A 110 -5.61 -2.74 -11.42
N ARG A 111 -5.96 -3.99 -11.78
CA ARG A 111 -5.12 -4.80 -12.66
C ARG A 111 -4.90 -4.12 -14.02
N LEU A 112 -5.87 -3.31 -14.46
CA LEU A 112 -5.81 -2.56 -15.71
C LEU A 112 -5.02 -1.26 -15.56
N VAL A 113 -5.05 -0.62 -14.39
CA VAL A 113 -4.39 0.69 -14.18
C VAL A 113 -2.87 0.55 -14.01
N ILE A 114 -2.41 -0.39 -13.19
CA ILE A 114 -0.97 -0.50 -12.87
C ILE A 114 -0.24 -1.49 -13.79
N TRP A 115 -0.93 -2.50 -14.33
CA TRP A 115 -0.28 -3.61 -15.05
C TRP A 115 -0.68 -3.76 -16.53
N LYS A 116 -1.59 -2.94 -17.07
CA LYS A 116 -1.95 -2.95 -18.50
C LYS A 116 -1.39 -1.76 -19.29
N TYR A 117 -0.93 -0.73 -18.60
CA TYR A 117 -0.12 0.34 -19.15
C TYR A 117 1.30 0.17 -18.59
N PRO A 118 2.15 -0.65 -19.22
CA PRO A 118 3.58 -0.57 -18.92
C PRO A 118 3.99 0.88 -19.11
N LEU A 119 4.67 1.44 -18.11
CA LEU A 119 5.43 2.67 -18.28
C LEU A 119 6.47 2.38 -19.37
N GLU A 120 6.16 2.74 -20.61
CA GLU A 120 7.16 2.89 -21.67
C GLU A 120 7.93 4.20 -21.45
#